data_AF-A0A963FNS4-F1
#
_entry.id   AF-A0A963FNS4-F1
#
_cell.length_a   1.000
_cell.length_b   1.000
_cell.length_c   1.000
_cell.angle_alpha   90.00
_cell.angle_beta   90.00
_cell.angle_gamma   90.00
#
_symmetry.space_group_name_H-M   'P 1'
#
loop_
_entity.id
_entity.type
_entity.pdbx_description
1 polymer ?
#
loop_
_entity_poly.entity_id
_entity_poly.type
_entity_poly.pdbx_seq_one_letter_code
_entity_poly.pdbx_strand_id
1 'polypeptide(L)'
;MRDLLRLGKPLFVLWLLTFTMRLAAHEFWIEPLSYRLTAGENLLAQLKVGQHFKGDTQAYLPANIQRLQITVGGHSADVSSRIGDIPAINETAATDGLVLLSLVSNFYTLEYKEPGLFEKFLAYEGLEGILAEHRRRGLPPSGFKEAYQRFAKSLVQVGEGGGDDRLLGLGFEWLLETNPYRAADNRIQARLYWRGVPLAAAQARLFTRRNGQIEETLLTTDEAGRVWFSPTPGSVLLLNAVQMQQPSAKFPAPAGSAWISYWTTITFALP
;
A
#
# COMPACT_ATOMS: atom_id res chain seq x y z
N MET A 1 -1.71 -69.11 30.85
CA MET A 1 -1.66 -68.11 31.93
C MET A 1 -0.92 -66.90 31.40
N ARG A 2 -1.61 -65.75 31.33
CA ARG A 2 -1.08 -64.37 31.35
C ARG A 2 -0.04 -64.01 30.27
N ASP A 3 -0.41 -63.22 29.25
CA ASP A 3 -0.39 -61.74 29.22
C ASP A 3 0.47 -61.41 27.97
N LEU A 4 0.29 -60.41 27.10
CA LEU A 4 -0.36 -59.12 27.15
C LEU A 4 -0.54 -58.65 25.68
N LEU A 5 -1.71 -58.14 25.34
CA LEU A 5 -1.96 -57.35 24.13
C LEU A 5 -1.03 -56.13 24.10
N ARG A 6 -0.22 -55.97 23.05
CA ARG A 6 0.38 -54.67 22.70
C ARG A 6 -0.45 -54.04 21.59
N LEU A 7 -1.45 -53.25 21.99
CA LEU A 7 -2.11 -52.28 21.13
C LEU A 7 -1.05 -51.27 20.65
N GLY A 8 -0.71 -51.30 19.35
CA GLY A 8 0.06 -50.24 18.72
C GLY A 8 -0.77 -48.96 18.73
N LYS A 9 -0.34 -47.95 19.47
CA LYS A 9 -0.93 -46.61 19.43
C LYS A 9 -0.66 -46.02 18.03
N PRO A 10 -1.67 -45.59 17.25
CA PRO A 10 -1.39 -44.83 16.04
C PRO A 10 -0.79 -43.48 16.47
N LEU A 11 0.45 -43.25 16.06
CA LEU A 11 1.14 -41.98 16.22
C LEU A 11 0.42 -40.97 15.32
N PHE A 12 -0.51 -40.19 15.90
CA PHE A 12 -1.13 -39.06 15.20
C PHE A 12 -0.04 -37.98 15.06
N VAL A 13 0.70 -38.03 13.95
CA VAL A 13 1.63 -36.95 13.59
C VAL A 13 0.77 -35.78 13.14
N LEU A 14 0.49 -34.88 14.08
CA LEU A 14 -0.08 -33.58 13.80
C LEU A 14 0.91 -32.82 12.93
N TRP A 15 0.69 -32.84 11.61
CA TRP A 15 1.36 -31.94 10.68
C TRP A 15 0.90 -30.52 11.03
N LEU A 16 1.66 -29.86 11.90
CA LEU A 16 1.59 -28.41 12.06
C LEU A 16 2.05 -27.83 10.72
N LEU A 17 1.11 -27.47 9.87
CA LEU A 17 1.35 -26.58 8.74
C LEU A 17 1.86 -25.26 9.33
N THR A 18 3.17 -25.17 9.50
CA THR A 18 3.85 -23.90 9.71
C THR A 18 3.68 -23.12 8.41
N PHE A 19 2.59 -22.36 8.35
CA PHE A 19 2.45 -21.30 7.36
C PHE A 19 3.58 -20.32 7.66
N THR A 20 4.70 -20.49 6.99
CA THR A 20 5.78 -19.52 6.97
C THR A 20 5.21 -18.33 6.23
N MET A 21 4.55 -17.43 6.96
CA MET A 21 4.36 -16.08 6.48
C MET A 21 5.77 -15.54 6.28
N ARG A 22 6.23 -15.56 5.03
CA ARG A 22 7.42 -14.85 4.60
C ARG A 22 7.06 -13.37 4.74
N LEU A 23 7.29 -12.84 5.92
CA LEU A 23 7.06 -11.43 6.24
C LEU A 23 8.08 -10.60 5.46
N ALA A 24 7.75 -10.27 4.22
CA ALA A 24 8.22 -9.05 3.60
C ALA A 24 7.22 -7.94 3.93
N ALA A 25 7.70 -6.71 4.05
CA ALA A 25 6.79 -5.58 4.00
C ALA A 25 6.16 -5.57 2.59
N HIS A 26 4.86 -5.87 2.56
CA HIS A 26 4.07 -6.01 1.34
C HIS A 26 3.43 -4.69 0.94
N GLU A 27 3.13 -4.54 -0.34
CA GLU A 27 2.26 -3.46 -0.84
C GLU A 27 0.93 -3.51 -0.09
N PHE A 28 0.36 -2.33 0.16
CA PHE A 28 -0.98 -2.19 0.74
C PHE A 28 -1.74 -1.15 -0.05
N TRP A 29 -2.96 -1.45 -0.49
CA TRP A 29 -3.76 -0.52 -1.28
C TRP A 29 -5.24 -0.60 -1.00
N ILE A 30 -5.94 0.45 -1.42
CA ILE A 30 -7.40 0.49 -1.50
C ILE A 30 -7.80 0.05 -2.92
N GLU A 31 -8.70 -0.91 -3.05
CA GLU A 31 -9.16 -1.48 -4.32
C GLU A 31 -10.69 -1.36 -4.42
N PRO A 32 -11.19 -0.30 -5.07
CA PRO A 32 -12.59 -0.21 -5.48
C PRO A 32 -13.04 -1.44 -6.28
N LEU A 33 -14.25 -1.94 -5.98
CA LEU A 33 -14.88 -3.00 -6.79
C LEU A 33 -15.29 -2.47 -8.16
N SER A 34 -15.66 -1.19 -8.22
CA SER A 34 -15.77 -0.42 -9.45
C SER A 34 -15.05 0.91 -9.28
N TYR A 35 -14.28 1.30 -10.29
CA TYR A 35 -13.60 2.59 -10.36
C TYR A 35 -14.43 3.67 -11.07
N ARG A 36 -15.61 3.29 -11.59
CA ARG A 36 -16.55 4.18 -12.29
C ARG A 36 -17.95 3.90 -11.77
N LEU A 37 -18.59 4.91 -11.21
CA LEU A 37 -19.88 4.84 -10.56
C LEU A 37 -20.81 5.91 -11.11
N THR A 38 -22.11 5.70 -10.98
CA THR A 38 -23.12 6.76 -11.11
C THR A 38 -23.46 7.33 -9.74
N ALA A 39 -23.90 8.59 -9.68
CA ALA A 39 -24.29 9.18 -8.40
C ALA A 39 -25.46 8.40 -7.77
N GLY A 40 -25.34 8.15 -6.46
CA GLY A 40 -26.27 7.33 -5.68
C GLY A 40 -25.89 5.85 -5.60
N GLU A 41 -24.93 5.37 -6.39
CA GLU A 41 -24.40 4.00 -6.24
C GLU A 41 -23.56 3.82 -4.98
N ASN A 42 -23.41 2.57 -4.55
CA ASN A 42 -22.52 2.23 -3.44
C ASN A 42 -21.07 2.17 -3.91
N LEU A 43 -20.23 3.02 -3.33
CA LEU A 43 -18.79 2.94 -3.40
C LEU A 43 -18.31 1.84 -2.44
N LEU A 44 -18.05 0.67 -3.02
CA LEU A 44 -17.47 -0.48 -2.33
C LEU A 44 -15.97 -0.57 -2.63
N ALA A 45 -15.13 -0.62 -1.60
CA ALA A 45 -13.69 -0.80 -1.78
C ALA A 45 -13.06 -1.72 -0.73
N GLN A 46 -12.14 -2.55 -1.19
CA GLN A 46 -11.38 -3.49 -0.37
C GLN A 46 -10.07 -2.85 0.10
N LEU A 47 -9.59 -3.26 1.27
CA LEU A 47 -8.19 -3.09 1.64
C LEU A 47 -7.45 -4.36 1.23
N LYS A 48 -6.28 -4.22 0.62
CA LYS A 48 -5.51 -5.34 0.08
C LYS A 48 -4.09 -5.29 0.62
N VAL A 49 -3.50 -6.45 0.91
CA VAL A 49 -2.08 -6.61 1.24
C VAL A 49 -1.49 -7.69 0.35
N GLY A 50 -0.38 -7.40 -0.31
CA GLY A 50 0.24 -8.37 -1.20
C GLY A 50 1.50 -7.89 -1.91
N GLN A 51 1.85 -8.58 -2.99
CA GLN A 51 3.04 -8.28 -3.77
C GLN A 51 2.72 -8.39 -5.26
N HIS A 52 3.35 -7.54 -6.07
CA HIS A 52 3.12 -7.48 -7.51
C HIS A 52 1.65 -7.26 -7.85
N PHE A 53 0.96 -6.41 -7.06
CA PHE A 53 -0.44 -6.07 -7.21
C PHE A 53 -1.40 -7.29 -7.17
N LYS A 54 -0.96 -8.36 -6.48
CA LYS A 54 -1.75 -9.54 -6.11
C LYS A 54 -1.74 -9.66 -4.59
N GLY A 55 -2.91 -9.66 -3.98
CA GLY A 55 -2.99 -9.62 -2.53
C GLY A 55 -4.29 -10.12 -1.96
N ASP A 56 -4.23 -10.39 -0.67
CA ASP A 56 -5.35 -10.86 0.12
C ASP A 56 -6.18 -9.69 0.61
N THR A 57 -7.49 -9.90 0.68
CA THR A 57 -8.44 -8.91 1.17
C THR A 57 -8.40 -8.85 2.70
N GLN A 58 -8.26 -7.64 3.21
CA GLN A 58 -8.21 -7.36 4.64
C GLN A 58 -9.57 -6.85 5.11
N ALA A 59 -9.99 -7.30 6.28
CA ALA A 59 -11.17 -6.77 6.95
C ALA A 59 -10.92 -5.37 7.50
N TYR A 60 -11.98 -4.58 7.67
CA TYR A 60 -11.90 -3.32 8.40
C TYR A 60 -11.57 -3.57 9.88
N LEU A 61 -10.37 -3.13 10.30
CA LEU A 61 -9.90 -3.20 11.68
C LEU A 61 -9.51 -1.78 12.14
N PRO A 62 -10.37 -1.05 12.85
CA PRO A 62 -10.09 0.34 13.21
C PRO A 62 -8.86 0.49 14.10
N ALA A 63 -8.53 -0.53 14.91
CA ALA A 63 -7.31 -0.55 15.72
C ALA A 63 -6.01 -0.46 14.89
N ASN A 64 -6.08 -0.71 13.59
CA ASN A 64 -4.97 -0.69 12.66
C ASN A 64 -4.92 0.58 11.79
N ILE A 65 -5.94 1.44 11.90
CA ILE A 65 -6.19 2.57 11.03
C ILE A 65 -6.13 3.84 11.86
N GLN A 66 -5.21 4.74 11.50
CA GLN A 66 -5.14 6.08 12.08
C GLN A 66 -6.19 7.01 11.46
N ARG A 67 -6.40 6.88 10.15
CA ARG A 67 -7.34 7.70 9.38
C ARG A 67 -7.85 6.92 8.17
N LEU A 68 -9.15 6.94 7.92
CA LEU A 68 -9.75 6.45 6.68
C LEU A 68 -10.83 7.44 6.26
N GLN A 69 -10.66 8.04 5.08
CA GLN A 69 -11.48 9.16 4.64
C GLN A 69 -11.89 9.05 3.18
N ILE A 70 -13.07 9.60 2.88
CA ILE A 70 -13.54 9.91 1.55
C ILE A 70 -13.48 11.42 1.35
N THR A 71 -12.95 11.88 0.21
CA THR A 71 -12.85 13.31 -0.13
C THR A 71 -13.45 13.57 -1.50
N VAL A 72 -14.34 14.56 -1.59
CA VAL A 72 -14.97 15.00 -2.84
C VAL A 72 -15.00 16.52 -2.88
N GLY A 73 -14.54 17.13 -3.96
CA GLY A 73 -14.51 18.60 -4.10
C GLY A 73 -13.64 19.33 -3.06
N GLY A 74 -12.95 18.63 -2.16
CA GLY A 74 -12.16 19.20 -1.06
C GLY A 74 -12.79 19.09 0.31
N HIS A 75 -13.99 18.53 0.37
CA HIS A 75 -14.64 18.17 1.61
C HIS A 75 -14.30 16.72 1.92
N SER A 76 -13.68 16.51 3.08
CA SER A 76 -13.33 15.18 3.58
C SER A 76 -14.30 14.77 4.68
N ALA A 77 -14.69 13.50 4.67
CA ALA A 77 -15.45 12.85 5.73
C ALA A 77 -14.75 11.54 6.13
N ASP A 78 -14.85 11.18 7.40
CA ASP A 78 -14.37 9.89 7.88
C ASP A 78 -15.30 8.77 7.38
N VAL A 79 -14.71 7.68 6.92
CA VAL A 79 -15.43 6.45 6.56
C VAL A 79 -15.61 5.62 7.82
N SER A 80 -16.85 5.27 8.12
CA SER A 80 -17.20 4.48 9.29
C SER A 80 -17.79 3.14 8.88
N SER A 81 -17.01 2.07 9.04
CA SER A 81 -17.45 0.69 8.78
C SER A 81 -17.47 -0.12 10.07
N ARG A 82 -18.10 -1.30 10.04
CA ARG A 82 -18.14 -2.18 11.21
C ARG A 82 -16.86 -3.02 11.26
N ILE A 83 -16.42 -3.30 12.49
CA ILE A 83 -15.26 -4.16 12.71
C ILE A 83 -15.50 -5.51 12.03
N GLY A 84 -14.58 -5.92 11.16
CA GLY A 84 -14.67 -7.17 10.41
C GLY A 84 -15.29 -7.04 9.01
N ASP A 85 -15.76 -5.85 8.61
CA ASP A 85 -16.39 -5.67 7.30
C ASP A 85 -15.44 -5.98 6.14
N ILE A 86 -15.97 -6.69 5.14
CA ILE A 86 -15.38 -6.95 3.83
C ILE A 86 -16.50 -6.76 2.80
N PRO A 87 -16.43 -5.77 1.88
CA PRO A 87 -15.39 -4.74 1.74
C PRO A 87 -15.32 -3.81 2.95
N ALA A 88 -14.12 -3.27 3.20
CA ALA A 88 -13.85 -2.41 4.36
C ALA A 88 -14.35 -0.98 4.19
N ILE A 89 -14.80 -0.61 2.98
CA ILE A 89 -15.40 0.67 2.64
C ILE A 89 -16.71 0.36 1.94
N ASN A 90 -17.79 0.95 2.45
CA ASN A 90 -19.12 0.88 1.88
C ASN A 90 -19.83 2.21 2.14
N GLU A 91 -19.67 3.14 1.20
CA GLU A 91 -20.20 4.49 1.28
C GLU A 91 -21.12 4.76 0.08
N THR A 92 -22.03 5.72 0.20
CA THR A 92 -22.82 6.17 -0.96
C THR A 92 -22.03 7.23 -1.75
N ALA A 93 -21.88 7.02 -3.05
CA ALA A 93 -21.32 7.99 -3.98
C ALA A 93 -22.32 9.12 -4.25
N ALA A 94 -22.51 10.01 -3.28
CA ALA A 94 -23.63 10.97 -3.29
C ALA A 94 -23.50 12.12 -4.31
N THR A 95 -22.28 12.41 -4.79
CA THR A 95 -22.02 13.60 -5.61
C THR A 95 -21.13 13.23 -6.79
N ASP A 96 -21.49 13.76 -7.97
CA ASP A 96 -20.69 13.69 -9.18
C ASP A 96 -19.30 14.31 -8.97
N GLY A 97 -18.28 13.65 -9.50
CA GLY A 97 -16.91 14.14 -9.51
C GLY A 97 -15.87 13.05 -9.26
N LEU A 98 -14.64 13.50 -9.07
CA LEU A 98 -13.52 12.65 -8.67
C LEU A 98 -13.55 12.44 -7.15
N VAL A 99 -13.81 11.21 -6.73
CA VAL A 99 -13.79 10.78 -5.33
C VAL A 99 -12.39 10.27 -4.99
N LEU A 100 -11.85 10.75 -3.86
CA LEU A 100 -10.56 10.31 -3.32
C LEU A 100 -10.81 9.52 -2.03
N LEU A 101 -10.53 8.22 -2.05
CA LEU A 101 -10.40 7.41 -0.85
C LEU A 101 -8.98 7.53 -0.33
N SER A 102 -8.80 7.64 0.98
CA SER A 102 -7.47 7.66 1.59
C SER A 102 -7.43 6.92 2.91
N LEU A 103 -6.30 6.27 3.19
CA LEU A 103 -6.03 5.56 4.43
C LEU A 103 -4.64 5.90 4.95
N VAL A 104 -4.54 6.08 6.26
CA VAL A 104 -3.29 6.11 7.02
C VAL A 104 -3.36 5.00 8.06
N SER A 105 -2.40 4.08 8.05
CA SER A 105 -2.32 3.04 9.06
C SER A 105 -1.69 3.53 10.35
N ASN A 106 -1.90 2.81 11.45
CA ASN A 106 -0.99 2.89 12.59
C ASN A 106 0.39 2.34 12.21
N PHE A 107 1.38 2.56 13.07
CA PHE A 107 2.67 1.88 12.92
C PHE A 107 2.53 0.39 13.22
N TYR A 108 3.13 -0.42 12.35
CA TYR A 108 3.40 -1.83 12.60
C TYR A 108 4.88 -2.04 12.88
N THR A 109 5.24 -3.22 13.38
CA THR A 109 6.62 -3.63 13.56
C THR A 109 6.88 -4.94 12.84
N LEU A 110 7.97 -4.97 12.08
CA LEU A 110 8.53 -6.14 11.42
C LEU A 110 9.88 -6.46 12.05
N GLU A 111 10.21 -7.74 12.20
CA GLU A 111 11.53 -8.19 12.62
C GLU A 111 12.18 -8.99 11.49
N TYR A 112 13.39 -8.58 11.08
CA TYR A 112 14.16 -9.27 10.05
C TYR A 112 14.88 -10.47 10.67
N LYS A 113 14.19 -11.61 10.75
CA LYS A 113 14.71 -12.81 11.43
C LYS A 113 15.82 -13.53 10.66
N GLU A 114 15.82 -13.42 9.34
CA GLU A 114 16.77 -14.09 8.45
C GLU A 114 17.70 -13.06 7.77
N PRO A 115 19.01 -13.32 7.71
CA PRO A 115 19.95 -12.51 6.94
C PRO A 115 19.56 -12.46 5.45
N GLY A 116 19.86 -11.35 4.77
CA GLY A 116 19.61 -11.21 3.33
C GLY A 116 18.18 -10.75 2.98
N LEU A 117 17.20 -10.87 3.87
CA LEU A 117 15.84 -10.38 3.61
C LEU A 117 15.81 -8.86 3.50
N PHE A 118 16.54 -8.17 4.36
CA PHE A 118 16.62 -6.71 4.34
C PHE A 118 17.32 -6.21 3.09
N GLU A 119 18.43 -6.83 2.71
CA GLU A 119 19.16 -6.49 1.49
C GLU A 119 18.31 -6.67 0.23
N LYS A 120 17.56 -7.78 0.14
CA LYS A 120 16.63 -8.02 -0.98
C LYS A 120 15.51 -6.98 -1.00
N PHE A 121 14.95 -6.65 0.16
CA PHE A 121 13.93 -5.62 0.29
C PHE A 121 14.46 -4.26 -0.18
N LEU A 122 15.62 -3.82 0.33
CA LEU A 122 16.22 -2.54 -0.06
C LEU A 122 16.56 -2.48 -1.55
N ALA A 123 17.12 -3.56 -2.12
CA ALA A 123 17.38 -3.62 -3.56
C ALA A 123 16.08 -3.60 -4.38
N TYR A 124 15.03 -4.27 -3.89
CA TYR A 124 13.72 -4.22 -4.54
C TYR A 124 13.10 -2.83 -4.44
N GLU A 125 13.25 -2.08 -3.36
CA GLU A 125 12.66 -0.74 -3.25
C GLU A 125 13.58 0.40 -3.74
N GLY A 126 14.80 0.11 -4.18
CA GLY A 126 15.76 1.12 -4.64
C GLY A 126 16.32 1.96 -3.49
N LEU A 127 16.55 1.32 -2.34
CA LEU A 127 16.97 1.92 -1.06
C LEU A 127 18.37 1.44 -0.63
N GLU A 128 19.26 1.13 -1.57
CA GLU A 128 20.57 0.51 -1.30
C GLU A 128 21.46 1.37 -0.38
N GLY A 129 21.30 2.71 -0.40
CA GLY A 129 22.00 3.61 0.52
C GLY A 129 21.73 3.32 2.00
N ILE A 130 20.55 2.77 2.32
CA ILE A 130 20.18 2.36 3.68
C ILE A 130 21.04 1.18 4.17
N LEU A 131 21.43 0.27 3.27
CA LEU A 131 22.27 -0.87 3.65
C LEU A 131 23.68 -0.42 4.07
N ALA A 132 24.23 0.58 3.39
CA ALA A 132 25.51 1.17 3.77
C ALA A 132 25.44 1.80 5.17
N GLU A 133 24.37 2.55 5.44
CA GLU A 133 24.14 3.16 6.76
C GLU A 133 23.89 2.10 7.85
N HIS A 134 23.16 1.03 7.53
CA HIS A 134 22.93 -0.10 8.43
C HIS A 134 24.25 -0.71 8.91
N ARG A 135 25.18 -0.96 7.99
CA ARG A 135 26.52 -1.47 8.28
C ARG A 135 27.36 -0.46 9.06
N ARG A 136 27.31 0.82 8.68
CA ARG A 136 28.03 1.90 9.38
C ARG A 136 27.63 2.02 10.85
N ARG A 137 26.34 1.80 11.15
CA ARG A 137 25.79 1.77 12.52
C ARG A 137 26.12 0.50 13.30
N GLY A 138 26.79 -0.49 12.68
CA GLY A 138 27.12 -1.77 13.31
C GLY A 138 25.89 -2.62 13.68
N LEU A 139 24.77 -2.42 12.96
CA LEU A 139 23.56 -3.21 13.19
C LEU A 139 23.75 -4.66 12.70
N PRO A 140 23.12 -5.65 13.37
CA PRO A 140 23.28 -7.04 13.01
C PRO A 140 22.58 -7.37 11.69
N PRO A 141 23.05 -8.36 10.93
CA PRO A 141 22.44 -8.75 9.65
C PRO A 141 21.02 -9.31 9.78
N SER A 142 20.58 -9.66 10.99
CA SER A 142 19.21 -10.09 11.33
C SER A 142 18.92 -9.86 12.82
N GLY A 143 17.67 -10.06 13.24
CA GLY A 143 17.19 -9.87 14.62
C GLY A 143 16.88 -8.41 14.99
N PHE A 144 16.99 -7.47 14.04
CA PHE A 144 16.60 -6.08 14.24
C PHE A 144 15.17 -5.83 13.74
N LYS A 145 14.58 -4.74 14.25
CA LYS A 145 13.21 -4.36 13.95
C LYS A 145 13.12 -3.15 13.01
N GLU A 146 12.08 -3.14 12.21
CA GLU A 146 11.62 -2.01 11.42
C GLU A 146 10.22 -1.63 11.88
N ALA A 147 9.97 -0.35 12.11
CA ALA A 147 8.62 0.17 12.16
C ALA A 147 8.17 0.57 10.76
N TYR A 148 6.91 0.31 10.38
CA TYR A 148 6.39 0.77 9.10
C TYR A 148 5.00 1.35 9.19
N GLN A 149 4.72 2.33 8.34
CA GLN A 149 3.41 2.99 8.21
C GLN A 149 3.01 3.07 6.74
N ARG A 150 1.72 2.86 6.46
CA ARG A 150 1.15 2.83 5.12
C ARG A 150 0.21 4.00 4.88
N PHE A 151 0.37 4.62 3.73
CA PHE A 151 -0.49 5.65 3.17
C PHE A 151 -1.07 5.10 1.87
N ALA A 152 -2.38 4.92 1.80
CA ALA A 152 -3.04 4.48 0.57
C ALA A 152 -4.01 5.54 0.10
N LYS A 153 -4.11 5.68 -1.21
CA LYS A 153 -5.06 6.56 -1.87
C LYS A 153 -5.69 5.82 -3.05
N SER A 154 -6.94 6.12 -3.35
CA SER A 154 -7.61 5.59 -4.54
C SER A 154 -8.50 6.66 -5.15
N LEU A 155 -8.49 6.78 -6.47
CA LEU A 155 -9.33 7.69 -7.23
C LEU A 155 -10.46 6.89 -7.85
N VAL A 156 -11.69 7.40 -7.75
CA VAL A 156 -12.90 6.80 -8.33
C VAL A 156 -13.68 7.89 -9.06
N GLN A 157 -14.09 7.60 -10.30
CA GLN A 157 -15.00 8.46 -11.04
C GLN A 157 -16.44 8.22 -10.57
N VAL A 158 -17.14 9.30 -10.21
CA VAL A 158 -18.60 9.31 -10.04
C VAL A 158 -19.21 10.25 -11.07
N GLY A 159 -20.20 9.78 -11.82
CA GLY A 159 -20.80 10.52 -12.93
C GLY A 159 -19.77 10.91 -13.99
N GLU A 160 -19.73 12.17 -14.39
CA GLU A 160 -18.77 12.68 -15.38
C GLU A 160 -17.30 12.69 -14.89
N GLY A 161 -17.04 12.39 -13.61
CA GLY A 161 -15.67 12.29 -13.09
C GLY A 161 -14.90 13.60 -13.08
N GLY A 162 -15.62 14.73 -13.07
CA GLY A 162 -15.03 16.07 -13.02
C GLY A 162 -14.27 16.37 -11.73
N GLY A 163 -13.27 17.23 -11.82
CA GLY A 163 -12.39 17.61 -10.70
C GLY A 163 -10.99 17.04 -10.84
N ASP A 164 -10.15 17.35 -9.85
CA ASP A 164 -8.74 17.01 -9.84
C ASP A 164 -8.35 16.33 -8.53
N ASP A 165 -7.31 15.50 -8.59
CA ASP A 165 -6.66 15.02 -7.39
C ASP A 165 -6.05 16.20 -6.62
N ARG A 166 -5.86 16.02 -5.31
CA ARG A 166 -5.26 17.01 -4.43
C ARG A 166 -4.44 16.34 -3.33
N LEU A 167 -3.53 17.10 -2.74
CA LEU A 167 -2.86 16.67 -1.51
C LEU A 167 -3.86 16.62 -0.36
N LEU A 168 -3.88 15.51 0.35
CA LEU A 168 -4.70 15.22 1.52
C LEU A 168 -3.89 15.36 2.82
N GLY A 169 -2.65 15.82 2.70
CA GLY A 169 -1.71 15.96 3.82
C GLY A 169 -1.28 14.60 4.37
N LEU A 170 -1.19 13.57 3.53
CA LEU A 170 -0.61 12.29 3.94
C LEU A 170 0.90 12.48 4.20
N GLY A 171 1.46 11.67 5.10
CA GLY A 171 2.89 11.76 5.44
C GLY A 171 3.80 11.40 4.27
N PHE A 172 3.35 10.51 3.40
CA PHE A 172 3.93 10.17 2.12
C PHE A 172 2.77 10.03 1.12
N GLU A 173 2.82 10.75 0.01
CA GLU A 173 1.62 10.97 -0.81
C GLU A 173 1.95 11.00 -2.30
N TRP A 174 1.14 10.30 -3.10
CA TRP A 174 1.06 10.54 -4.54
C TRP A 174 -0.04 11.56 -4.84
N LEU A 175 0.29 12.51 -5.71
CA LEU A 175 -0.65 13.40 -6.38
C LEU A 175 -0.70 13.03 -7.86
N LEU A 176 -1.86 12.64 -8.38
CA LEU A 176 -2.09 12.52 -9.81
C LEU A 176 -2.39 13.91 -10.39
N GLU A 177 -1.41 14.49 -11.07
CA GLU A 177 -1.55 15.82 -11.68
C GLU A 177 -2.44 15.78 -12.94
N THR A 178 -2.60 14.59 -13.53
CA THR A 178 -3.60 14.32 -14.57
C THR A 178 -4.77 13.54 -13.97
N ASN A 179 -6.00 14.03 -14.13
CA ASN A 179 -7.20 13.22 -13.85
C ASN A 179 -7.28 12.06 -14.87
N PRO A 180 -7.17 10.80 -14.42
CA PRO A 180 -7.08 9.65 -15.32
C PRO A 180 -8.37 9.40 -16.11
N TYR A 181 -9.52 9.91 -15.64
CA TYR A 181 -10.82 9.74 -16.31
C TYR A 181 -11.10 10.79 -17.39
N ARG A 182 -10.22 11.78 -17.52
CA ARG A 182 -10.35 12.90 -18.48
C ARG A 182 -9.10 13.13 -19.32
N ALA A 183 -8.10 12.26 -19.19
CA ALA A 183 -6.85 12.35 -19.95
C ALA A 183 -7.10 12.05 -21.44
N ALA A 184 -6.88 13.03 -22.31
CA ALA A 184 -7.19 12.90 -23.74
C ALA A 184 -6.28 11.91 -24.50
N ASP A 185 -5.04 11.77 -24.06
CA ASP A 185 -4.00 10.93 -24.68
C ASP A 185 -3.53 9.79 -23.75
N ASN A 186 -4.27 9.54 -22.67
CA ASN A 186 -3.90 8.61 -21.59
C ASN A 186 -2.54 8.91 -20.94
N ARG A 187 -1.96 10.09 -21.14
CA ARG A 187 -0.70 10.46 -20.50
C ARG A 187 -0.97 10.88 -19.07
N ILE A 188 -0.54 10.05 -18.13
CA ILE A 188 -0.67 10.31 -16.71
C ILE A 188 0.62 10.92 -16.19
N GLN A 189 0.48 12.03 -15.48
CA GLN A 189 1.53 12.65 -14.70
C GLN A 189 1.19 12.48 -13.23
N ALA A 190 2.15 11.98 -12.46
CA ALA A 190 2.04 11.86 -11.01
C ALA A 190 3.26 12.51 -10.34
N ARG A 191 3.06 13.05 -9.14
CA ARG A 191 4.14 13.63 -8.32
C ARG A 191 4.14 13.04 -6.93
N LEU A 192 5.31 12.66 -6.46
CA LEU A 192 5.55 12.10 -5.14
C LEU A 192 5.89 13.19 -4.14
N TYR A 193 5.24 13.16 -2.97
CA TYR A 193 5.48 14.08 -1.88
C TYR A 193 5.87 13.34 -0.61
N TRP A 194 7.02 13.70 -0.06
CA TRP A 194 7.44 13.31 1.27
C TRP A 194 7.21 14.48 2.23
N ARG A 195 6.26 14.31 3.17
CA ARG A 195 5.90 15.33 4.16
C ARG A 195 5.56 16.69 3.55
N GLY A 196 4.80 16.67 2.45
CA GLY A 196 4.36 17.87 1.73
C GLY A 196 5.43 18.50 0.84
N VAL A 197 6.63 17.91 0.74
CA VAL A 197 7.70 18.37 -0.17
C VAL A 197 7.86 17.37 -1.31
N PRO A 198 7.95 17.82 -2.58
CA PRO A 198 8.24 16.92 -3.69
C PRO A 198 9.50 16.09 -3.45
N LEU A 199 9.42 14.78 -3.66
CA LEU A 199 10.53 13.86 -3.45
C LEU A 199 11.16 13.47 -4.79
N ALA A 200 12.36 13.99 -5.04
CA ALA A 200 13.15 13.68 -6.23
C ALA A 200 13.96 12.39 -6.10
N ALA A 201 14.37 11.84 -7.25
CA ALA A 201 15.24 10.66 -7.35
C ALA A 201 14.78 9.41 -6.54
N ALA A 202 13.49 9.31 -6.24
CA ALA A 202 12.89 8.15 -5.60
C ALA A 202 12.46 7.13 -6.65
N GLN A 203 12.72 5.85 -6.38
CA GLN A 203 12.17 4.76 -7.16
C GLN A 203 10.66 4.62 -6.88
N ALA A 204 9.90 4.37 -7.92
CA ALA A 204 8.50 3.99 -7.86
C ALA A 204 8.25 2.76 -8.74
N ARG A 205 7.27 1.96 -8.33
CA ARG A 205 6.82 0.77 -9.06
C ARG A 205 5.40 1.01 -9.55
N LEU A 206 5.22 1.00 -10.86
CA LEU A 206 3.92 1.05 -11.50
C LEU A 206 3.49 -0.36 -11.88
N PHE A 207 2.39 -0.82 -11.31
CA PHE A 207 1.73 -2.05 -11.71
C PHE A 207 0.53 -1.71 -12.57
N THR A 208 0.46 -2.32 -13.75
CA THR A 208 -0.67 -2.17 -14.68
C THR A 208 -1.36 -3.51 -14.81
N ARG A 209 -2.61 -3.60 -14.34
CA ARG A 209 -3.44 -4.79 -14.42
C ARG A 209 -4.48 -4.64 -15.53
N ARG A 210 -4.49 -5.56 -16.48
CA ARG A 210 -5.46 -5.58 -17.60
C ARG A 210 -5.73 -7.02 -18.03
N ASN A 211 -7.00 -7.39 -18.21
CA ASN A 211 -7.42 -8.73 -18.63
C ASN A 211 -6.78 -9.87 -17.81
N GLY A 212 -6.61 -9.66 -16.50
CA GLY A 212 -5.99 -10.62 -15.58
C GLY A 212 -4.45 -10.69 -15.63
N GLN A 213 -3.80 -10.00 -16.57
CA GLN A 213 -2.35 -9.88 -16.62
C GLN A 213 -1.90 -8.64 -15.83
N ILE A 214 -0.72 -8.74 -15.20
CA ILE A 214 -0.10 -7.65 -14.44
C ILE A 214 1.30 -7.45 -14.97
N GLU A 215 1.59 -6.22 -15.37
CA GLU A 215 2.91 -5.77 -15.79
C GLU A 215 3.47 -4.80 -14.76
N GLU A 216 4.77 -4.89 -14.51
CA GLU A 216 5.48 -4.04 -13.57
C GLU A 216 6.47 -3.17 -14.33
N THR A 217 6.44 -1.86 -14.09
CA THR A 217 7.36 -0.88 -14.65
C THR A 217 8.05 -0.11 -13.53
N LEU A 218 9.37 -0.04 -13.61
CA LEU A 218 10.18 0.79 -12.74
C LEU A 218 10.21 2.23 -13.25
N LEU A 219 9.95 3.16 -12.35
CA LEU A 219 10.00 4.60 -12.58
C LEU A 219 10.92 5.25 -11.57
N THR A 220 11.51 6.39 -11.93
CA THR A 220 12.27 7.23 -11.00
C THR A 220 11.72 8.64 -11.10
N THR A 221 11.40 9.24 -9.97
CA THR A 221 10.92 10.62 -9.93
C THR A 221 12.01 11.59 -10.37
N ASP A 222 11.66 12.58 -11.18
CA ASP A 222 12.56 13.66 -11.60
C ASP A 222 12.92 14.63 -10.44
N GLU A 223 13.63 15.72 -10.76
CA GLU A 223 13.99 16.76 -9.78
C GLU A 223 12.80 17.47 -9.13
N ALA A 224 11.64 17.47 -9.79
CA ALA A 224 10.38 18.02 -9.29
C ALA A 224 9.51 16.94 -8.61
N GLY A 225 10.02 15.73 -8.42
CA GLY A 225 9.32 14.60 -7.82
C GLY A 225 8.30 13.92 -8.73
N ARG A 226 8.38 14.13 -10.05
CA ARG A 226 7.38 13.66 -11.03
C ARG A 226 7.77 12.40 -11.77
N VAL A 227 6.75 11.64 -12.16
CA VAL A 227 6.84 10.54 -13.13
C VAL A 227 5.76 10.70 -14.20
N TRP A 228 6.03 10.16 -15.39
CA TRP A 228 5.08 10.11 -16.50
C TRP A 228 4.98 8.71 -17.06
N PHE A 229 3.77 8.31 -17.44
CA PHE A 229 3.50 7.03 -18.07
C PHE A 229 2.20 7.11 -18.89
N SER A 230 2.06 6.23 -19.87
CA SER A 230 0.91 6.18 -20.78
C SER A 230 0.36 4.75 -20.78
N PRO A 231 -0.49 4.40 -19.81
CA PRO A 231 -0.99 3.04 -19.70
C PRO A 231 -2.07 2.77 -20.75
N THR A 232 -2.31 1.49 -21.01
CA THR A 232 -3.34 1.08 -21.98
C THR A 232 -4.74 1.30 -21.40
N PRO A 233 -5.70 1.85 -22.16
CA PRO A 233 -7.12 1.91 -21.80
C PRO A 233 -7.70 0.60 -21.26
N GLY A 234 -8.63 0.71 -20.32
CA GLY A 234 -9.22 -0.43 -19.60
C GLY A 234 -8.28 -1.11 -18.60
N SER A 235 -7.20 -0.45 -18.18
CA SER A 235 -6.29 -0.95 -17.14
C SER A 235 -6.66 -0.40 -15.75
N VAL A 236 -6.33 -1.17 -14.73
CA VAL A 236 -6.30 -0.73 -13.33
C VAL A 236 -4.85 -0.61 -12.91
N LEU A 237 -4.51 0.47 -12.22
CA LEU A 237 -3.14 0.81 -11.88
C LEU A 237 -2.93 0.86 -10.38
N LEU A 238 -1.73 0.49 -9.95
CA LEU A 238 -1.19 0.73 -8.63
C LEU A 238 0.19 1.33 -8.77
N LEU A 239 0.39 2.55 -8.28
CA LEU A 239 1.69 3.19 -8.21
C LEU A 239 2.17 3.17 -6.76
N ASN A 240 3.29 2.49 -6.50
CA ASN A 240 3.90 2.30 -5.18
C ASN A 240 5.23 3.05 -5.07
N ALA A 241 5.53 3.58 -3.89
CA ALA A 241 6.88 3.99 -3.51
C ALA A 241 7.10 3.75 -2.01
N VAL A 242 8.37 3.53 -1.65
CA VAL A 242 8.80 3.32 -0.27
C VAL A 242 9.93 4.27 0.06
N GLN A 243 9.86 4.86 1.25
CA GLN A 243 10.93 5.69 1.81
C GLN A 243 11.34 5.13 3.17
N MET A 244 12.63 5.10 3.46
CA MET A 244 13.15 4.55 4.72
C MET A 244 14.15 5.50 5.37
N GLN A 245 14.11 5.56 6.70
CA GLN A 245 15.01 6.42 7.48
C GLN A 245 15.22 5.90 8.90
N GLN A 246 16.25 6.42 9.56
CA GLN A 246 16.51 6.11 10.96
C GLN A 246 15.48 6.82 11.88
N PRO A 247 15.04 6.17 12.98
CA PRO A 247 14.29 6.85 14.03
C PRO A 247 15.07 8.02 14.64
N SER A 248 14.36 9.11 14.92
CA SER A 248 14.92 10.31 15.55
C SER A 248 13.86 11.02 16.38
N ALA A 249 14.23 12.09 17.10
CA ALA A 249 13.24 12.89 17.82
C ALA A 249 12.16 13.48 16.89
N LYS A 250 12.52 13.83 15.65
CA LYS A 250 11.59 14.32 14.62
C LYS A 250 10.74 13.20 14.00
N PHE A 251 11.25 11.98 14.03
CA PHE A 251 10.61 10.80 13.46
C PHE A 251 10.61 9.68 14.49
N PRO A 252 9.74 9.77 15.50
CA PRO A 252 9.64 8.74 16.52
C PRO A 252 9.12 7.43 15.90
N ALA A 253 9.55 6.33 16.48
CA ALA A 253 9.10 4.99 16.12
C ALA A 253 8.79 4.17 17.38
N PRO A 254 8.02 3.08 17.23
CA PRO A 254 7.97 2.00 18.20
C PRO A 254 9.35 1.67 18.79
N ALA A 255 9.37 1.40 20.09
CA ALA A 255 10.60 1.14 20.82
C ALA A 255 11.37 -0.06 20.25
N GLY A 256 12.70 0.11 20.11
CA GLY A 256 13.58 -0.93 19.59
C GLY A 256 13.62 -1.05 18.07
N SER A 257 12.87 -0.23 17.33
CA SER A 257 13.03 -0.15 15.87
C SER A 257 14.38 0.44 15.50
N ALA A 258 15.11 -0.24 14.63
CA ALA A 258 16.36 0.25 14.05
C ALA A 258 16.12 1.18 12.86
N TRP A 259 14.97 1.01 12.19
CA TRP A 259 14.54 1.71 10.98
C TRP A 259 13.05 2.03 11.00
N ILE A 260 12.68 3.02 10.19
CA ILE A 260 11.28 3.35 9.87
C ILE A 260 11.12 3.32 8.36
N SER A 261 10.15 2.59 7.83
CA SER A 261 9.70 2.73 6.45
C SER A 261 8.32 3.36 6.35
N TYR A 262 8.10 4.08 5.26
CA TYR A 262 6.84 4.71 4.92
C TYR A 262 6.49 4.28 3.51
N TRP A 263 5.27 3.77 3.35
CA TRP A 263 4.76 3.21 2.11
C TRP A 263 3.68 4.11 1.57
N THR A 264 3.72 4.44 0.28
CA THR A 264 2.64 5.17 -0.37
C THR A 264 2.18 4.44 -1.62
N THR A 265 0.86 4.25 -1.73
CA THR A 265 0.23 3.73 -2.94
C THR A 265 -0.88 4.65 -3.42
N ILE A 266 -1.05 4.74 -4.73
CA ILE A 266 -2.27 5.26 -5.34
C ILE A 266 -2.82 4.28 -6.37
N THR A 267 -4.14 4.05 -6.34
CA THR A 267 -4.85 3.21 -7.31
C THR A 267 -5.92 3.98 -8.07
N PHE A 268 -6.10 3.63 -9.34
CA PHE A 268 -7.11 4.22 -10.22
C PHE A 268 -7.31 3.30 -11.45
N ALA A 269 -8.38 3.54 -12.21
CA ALA A 269 -8.57 2.89 -13.49
C ALA A 269 -8.46 3.89 -14.63
N LEU A 270 -8.02 3.41 -15.79
CA LEU A 270 -8.10 4.14 -17.04
C LEU A 270 -9.32 3.64 -17.83
N PRO A 271 -10.22 4.52 -18.30
CA PRO A 271 -11.40 4.15 -19.08
C PRO A 271 -11.11 3.31 -20.33
#